data_AF-A0A7S2C2S2-F1
#
_entry.id   AF-A0A7S2C2S2-F1
#
_cell.length_a   1.000
_cell.length_b   1.000
_cell.length_c   1.000
_cell.angle_alpha   90.00
_cell.angle_beta   90.00
_cell.angle_gamma   90.00
#
_symmetry.space_group_name_H-M   'P 1'
#
loop_
_entity.id
_entity.type
_entity.pdbx_description
1 polymer ?
#
loop_
_entity_poly.entity_id
_entity_poly.type
_entity_poly.pdbx_seq_one_letter_code
_entity_poly.pdbx_strand_id
1 'polypeptide(L)'
;KDKVLIECMIKIFICGDVVEKGPDYKFSPGGLFYCPAAADQDGFLTYLRGLPIMTPPEVFGLHENCEITCAESESFALLEDVLNLGSGSGGGGGGGGGKSPEEVMDELAAELIDQTPKQFDLDAFDDKFPTMYEESRNTVVKQEAAKYNRLLGLLAVQLPLFRRAVKGLVVMTEELENVGKGLFMNLVPEGWAGVG
;
A
#
# COMPACT_ATOMS: atom_id res chain seq x y z
N LYS A 1 19.48 -2.15 -3.98
CA LYS A 1 19.44 -0.76 -3.45
C LYS A 1 19.97 -0.71 -2.01
N ASP A 2 20.19 -1.87 -1.37
CA ASP A 2 20.40 -1.96 0.09
C ASP A 2 21.87 -2.16 0.49
N LYS A 3 22.77 -2.24 -0.48
CA LYS A 3 24.21 -2.45 -0.23
C LYS A 3 24.80 -1.38 0.70
N VAL A 4 24.46 -0.11 0.47
CA VAL A 4 24.96 1.01 1.28
C VAL A 4 24.41 0.94 2.70
N LEU A 5 23.14 0.57 2.86
CA LEU A 5 22.50 0.42 4.16
C LEU A 5 23.17 -0.71 4.97
N ILE A 6 23.41 -1.86 4.34
CA ILE A 6 24.10 -2.99 4.97
C ILE A 6 25.53 -2.60 5.36
N GLU A 7 26.27 -1.91 4.49
CA GLU A 7 27.63 -1.42 4.79
C GLU A 7 27.63 -0.42 5.96
N CYS A 8 26.64 0.46 6.05
CA CYS A 8 26.48 1.37 7.18
C CYS A 8 26.15 0.64 8.48
N MET A 9 25.23 -0.33 8.46
CA MET A 9 24.91 -1.13 9.64
C MET A 9 26.13 -1.92 10.13
N ILE A 10 26.89 -2.56 9.23
CA ILE A 10 28.09 -3.32 9.59
C ILE A 10 29.12 -2.42 10.28
N LYS A 11 29.30 -1.17 9.83
CA LYS A 11 30.22 -0.22 10.47
C LYS A 11 29.83 0.17 11.90
N ILE A 12 28.56 0.02 12.28
CA ILE A 12 28.08 0.27 13.66
C ILE A 12 28.50 -0.88 14.59
N PHE A 13 28.46 -2.12 14.11
CA PHE A 13 28.79 -3.31 14.89
C PHE A 13 30.26 -3.73 14.80
N ILE A 14 30.94 -3.40 13.71
CA ILE A 14 32.34 -3.76 13.43
C ILE A 14 33.13 -2.47 13.21
N CYS A 15 33.60 -1.88 14.31
CA CYS A 15 34.50 -0.72 14.30
C CYS A 15 35.55 -0.83 15.42
N GLY A 16 36.65 -0.08 15.30
CA GLY A 16 37.73 -0.07 16.30
C GLY A 16 37.25 0.33 17.69
N ASP A 17 36.24 1.22 17.76
CA ASP A 17 35.62 1.67 19.01
C ASP A 17 35.01 0.52 19.83
N VAL A 18 34.48 -0.53 19.19
CA VAL A 18 33.94 -1.71 19.90
C VAL A 18 35.04 -2.45 20.66
N VAL A 19 36.24 -2.49 20.11
CA VAL A 19 37.40 -3.17 20.70
C VAL A 19 38.05 -2.30 21.77
N GLU A 20 38.17 -0.99 21.51
CA GLU A 20 38.82 -0.04 22.43
C GLU A 20 37.97 0.29 23.66
N LYS A 21 36.65 0.44 23.49
CA LYS A 21 35.72 0.81 24.57
C LYS A 21 35.00 -0.40 25.17
N GLY A 22 35.10 -1.57 24.54
CA GLY A 22 34.53 -2.83 25.04
C GLY A 22 33.07 -2.68 25.49
N PRO A 23 32.74 -2.94 26.77
CA PRO A 23 31.36 -2.88 27.27
C PRO A 23 30.78 -1.45 27.33
N ASP A 24 31.61 -0.41 27.24
CA ASP A 24 31.17 0.99 27.24
C ASP A 24 30.63 1.43 25.86
N TYR A 25 30.97 0.69 24.79
CA TYR A 25 30.37 0.91 23.48
C TYR A 25 29.01 0.22 23.39
N LYS A 26 27.94 1.01 23.27
CA LYS A 26 26.57 0.53 23.15
C LYS A 26 26.14 0.51 21.68
N PHE A 27 25.58 -0.61 21.24
CA PHE A 27 25.08 -0.78 19.87
C PHE A 27 23.74 -0.09 19.62
N SER A 28 22.98 0.20 20.68
CA SER A 28 21.68 0.86 20.62
C SER A 28 21.60 1.94 21.71
N PRO A 29 20.84 3.03 21.47
CA PRO A 29 20.60 4.08 22.46
C PRO A 29 20.06 3.54 23.80
N GLY A 30 19.32 2.44 23.77
CA GLY A 30 18.79 1.77 24.96
C GLY A 30 19.83 1.14 25.88
N GLY A 31 21.11 1.10 25.49
CA GLY A 31 22.24 0.73 26.38
C GLY A 31 22.33 -0.73 26.82
N LEU A 32 21.31 -1.54 26.51
CA LEU A 32 21.22 -2.96 26.85
C LEU A 32 22.11 -3.83 25.95
N PHE A 33 22.37 -3.39 24.72
CA PHE A 33 23.12 -4.14 23.72
C PHE A 33 24.56 -3.63 23.63
N TYR A 34 25.51 -4.45 24.06
CA TYR A 34 26.95 -4.19 23.98
C TYR A 34 27.74 -5.49 23.83
N CYS A 35 29.05 -5.38 23.60
CA CYS A 35 29.95 -6.53 23.58
C CYS A 35 30.43 -6.83 25.01
N PRO A 36 30.02 -7.94 25.66
CA PRO A 36 30.47 -8.26 27.01
C PRO A 36 31.95 -8.65 27.00
N ALA A 37 32.70 -8.26 28.04
CA ALA A 37 34.10 -8.62 28.23
C ALA A 37 34.29 -10.07 28.75
N ALA A 38 33.46 -11.00 28.28
CA ALA A 38 33.55 -12.40 28.66
C ALA A 38 34.68 -13.09 27.90
N ALA A 39 35.52 -13.86 28.61
CA ALA A 39 36.56 -14.69 27.99
C ALA A 39 36.03 -16.07 27.56
N ASP A 40 34.97 -16.55 28.23
CA ASP A 40 34.42 -17.88 28.07
C ASP A 40 33.02 -17.85 27.43
N GLN A 41 32.69 -18.91 26.69
CA GLN A 41 31.38 -19.08 26.04
C GLN A 41 30.21 -18.97 27.03
N ASP A 42 30.37 -19.48 28.25
CA ASP A 42 29.32 -19.45 29.28
C ASP A 42 29.00 -18.02 29.74
N GLY A 43 30.00 -17.13 29.74
CA GLY A 43 29.80 -15.71 30.03
C GLY A 43 28.96 -15.01 28.94
N PHE A 44 29.21 -15.32 27.66
CA PHE A 44 28.38 -14.82 26.56
C PHE A 44 26.95 -15.36 26.62
N LEU A 45 26.78 -16.65 26.93
CA LEU A 45 25.46 -17.28 27.06
C LEU A 45 24.65 -16.69 28.22
N THR A 46 25.31 -16.39 29.34
CA THR A 46 24.65 -15.77 30.50
C THR A 46 24.16 -14.36 30.17
N TYR A 47 24.96 -13.58 29.44
CA TYR A 47 24.54 -12.26 28.93
C TYR A 47 23.36 -12.36 27.97
N LEU A 48 23.41 -13.25 26.98
CA LEU A 48 22.32 -13.45 26.01
C LEU A 48 21.00 -13.86 26.67
N ARG A 49 21.06 -14.70 27.72
CA ARG A 49 19.88 -15.10 28.51
C ARG A 49 19.28 -13.96 29.33
N GLY A 50 20.06 -12.92 29.63
CA GLY A 50 19.60 -11.74 30.36
C GLY A 50 18.92 -10.69 29.47
N LEU A 51 18.97 -10.84 28.14
CA LEU A 51 18.35 -9.91 27.22
C LEU A 51 16.83 -10.12 27.14
N PRO A 52 16.04 -9.06 26.93
CA PRO A 52 14.60 -9.18 26.75
C PRO A 52 14.27 -9.98 25.49
N ILE A 53 13.22 -10.81 25.59
CA ILE A 53 12.71 -11.63 24.47
C ILE A 53 12.18 -10.71 23.36
N MET A 54 11.51 -9.62 23.75
CA MET A 54 11.07 -8.58 22.83
C MET A 54 12.18 -7.55 22.70
N THR A 55 12.75 -7.45 21.50
CA THR A 55 13.83 -6.50 21.21
C THR A 55 13.24 -5.23 20.62
N PRO A 56 13.61 -4.05 21.14
CA PRO A 56 13.12 -2.80 20.59
C PRO A 56 13.66 -2.58 19.17
N PRO A 57 12.91 -1.88 18.29
CA PRO A 57 13.25 -1.66 16.89
C PRO A 57 14.57 -0.90 16.71
N GLU A 58 14.97 -0.13 17.72
CA GLU A 58 16.25 0.60 17.75
C GLU A 58 17.47 -0.29 17.57
N VAL A 59 17.40 -1.57 17.98
CA VAL A 59 18.49 -2.55 17.81
C VAL A 59 18.79 -2.78 16.33
N PHE A 60 17.77 -2.67 15.48
CA PHE A 60 17.88 -2.79 14.04
C PHE A 60 18.14 -1.44 13.36
N GLY A 61 18.35 -0.36 14.13
CA GLY A 61 18.46 1.00 13.62
C GLY A 61 17.13 1.59 13.14
N LEU A 62 16.00 1.01 13.57
CA LEU A 62 14.66 1.45 13.21
C LEU A 62 14.06 2.33 14.30
N HIS A 63 13.20 3.26 13.89
CA HIS A 63 12.45 4.11 14.81
C HIS A 63 11.26 3.34 15.42
N GLU A 64 10.82 3.72 16.63
CA GLU A 64 9.69 3.11 17.35
C GLU A 64 8.40 3.03 16.50
N ASN A 65 8.14 4.06 15.66
CA ASN A 65 7.05 4.07 14.68
C ASN A 65 6.99 2.82 13.77
N CYS A 66 8.09 2.09 13.59
CA CYS A 66 8.08 0.84 12.84
C CYS A 66 7.16 -0.20 13.51
N GLU A 67 7.09 -0.24 14.84
CA GLU A 67 6.16 -1.14 15.54
C GLU A 67 4.72 -0.77 15.25
N ILE A 68 4.39 0.53 15.23
CA ILE A 68 3.05 1.03 14.88
C ILE A 68 2.72 0.63 13.44
N THR A 69 3.62 0.87 12.49
CA THR A 69 3.40 0.50 11.08
C THR A 69 3.26 -1.01 10.89
N CYS A 70 4.05 -1.82 11.59
CA CYS A 70 3.91 -3.27 11.57
C CYS A 70 2.54 -3.71 12.13
N ALA A 71 2.15 -3.20 13.29
CA ALA A 71 0.86 -3.53 13.91
C ALA A 71 -0.33 -3.07 13.06
N GLU A 72 -0.22 -1.91 12.42
CA GLU A 72 -1.21 -1.40 11.47
C GLU A 72 -1.31 -2.32 10.25
N SER A 73 -0.18 -2.73 9.67
CA SER A 73 -0.15 -3.65 8.53
C SER A 73 -0.72 -5.03 8.86
N GLU A 74 -0.41 -5.58 10.04
CA GLU A 74 -0.96 -6.84 10.53
C GLU A 74 -2.46 -6.72 10.78
N SER A 75 -2.90 -5.59 11.36
CA SER A 75 -4.33 -5.31 11.57
C SER A 75 -5.09 -5.24 10.24
N PHE A 76 -4.54 -4.57 9.23
CA PHE A 76 -5.15 -4.53 7.90
C PHE A 76 -5.18 -5.90 7.24
N ALA A 77 -4.11 -6.69 7.33
CA ALA A 77 -4.09 -8.05 6.81
C ALA A 77 -5.15 -8.93 7.48
N LEU A 78 -5.32 -8.84 8.81
CA LEU A 78 -6.37 -9.56 9.53
C LEU A 78 -7.77 -9.11 9.11
N LEU A 79 -7.99 -7.81 8.89
CA LEU A 79 -9.28 -7.29 8.42
C LEU A 79 -9.58 -7.77 6.99
N GLU A 80 -8.58 -7.80 6.12
CA GLU A 80 -8.68 -8.35 4.77
C GLU A 80 -9.02 -9.85 4.81
N ASP A 81 -8.34 -10.63 5.65
CA ASP A 81 -8.65 -12.04 5.87
C ASP A 81 -10.09 -12.25 6.36
N VAL A 82 -10.58 -11.42 7.29
CA VAL A 82 -11.96 -11.46 7.76
C VAL A 82 -12.97 -11.13 6.65
N LEU A 83 -12.69 -10.11 5.82
CA LEU A 83 -13.52 -9.77 4.66
C LEU A 83 -13.56 -10.93 3.65
N ASN A 84 -12.42 -11.57 3.39
CA ASN A 84 -12.32 -12.71 2.49
C ASN A 84 -13.10 -13.92 3.01
N LEU A 85 -13.01 -14.22 4.31
CA LEU A 85 -13.80 -15.28 4.95
C LEU A 85 -15.32 -15.00 4.91
N GLY A 86 -15.74 -13.75 5.08
CA GLY A 86 -17.14 -13.34 5.03
C GLY A 86 -17.75 -13.35 3.62
N SER A 87 -16.94 -13.09 2.60
CA SER A 87 -17.39 -13.04 1.20
C SER A 87 -17.60 -14.43 0.56
N GLY A 88 -17.04 -15.49 1.17
CA GLY A 88 -17.14 -16.87 0.68
C GLY A 88 -18.44 -17.61 1.01
N SER A 89 -19.32 -17.09 1.88
CA SER A 89 -20.54 -17.80 2.31
C SER A 89 -21.86 -17.06 2.06
N GLY A 90 -21.87 -16.01 1.24
CA GLY A 90 -23.05 -15.20 0.95
C GLY A 90 -23.90 -15.66 -0.24
N GLY A 91 -23.67 -16.86 -0.79
CA GLY A 91 -24.60 -17.50 -1.71
C GLY A 91 -25.79 -18.07 -0.94
N GLY A 92 -26.68 -17.22 -0.43
CA GLY A 92 -27.82 -17.68 0.36
C GLY A 92 -28.89 -16.62 0.49
N GLY A 93 -29.89 -16.67 -0.39
CA GLY A 93 -31.10 -15.87 -0.28
C GLY A 93 -31.72 -16.01 1.11
N GLY A 94 -31.90 -14.88 1.79
CA GLY A 94 -32.54 -14.81 3.09
C GLY A 94 -33.18 -13.45 3.25
N GLY A 95 -34.50 -13.39 3.09
CA GLY A 95 -35.28 -12.16 3.00
C GLY A 95 -35.07 -11.22 4.20
N GLY A 96 -34.87 -9.94 3.89
CA GLY A 96 -34.81 -8.90 4.90
C GLY A 96 -34.57 -7.53 4.31
N GLY A 97 -35.56 -6.97 3.59
CA GLY A 97 -35.84 -5.53 3.40
C GLY A 97 -34.73 -4.52 3.02
N GLY A 98 -33.47 -4.92 2.89
CA GLY A 98 -32.33 -4.11 2.51
C GLY A 98 -32.08 -4.20 1.01
N LYS A 99 -31.40 -3.17 0.46
CA LYS A 99 -30.99 -3.15 -0.94
C LYS A 99 -30.17 -4.38 -1.26
N SER A 100 -30.39 -4.97 -2.43
CA SER A 100 -29.57 -6.11 -2.85
C SER A 100 -28.11 -5.66 -3.06
N PRO A 101 -27.12 -6.56 -2.95
CA PRO A 101 -25.72 -6.24 -3.27
C PRO A 101 -25.58 -5.59 -4.64
N GLU A 102 -26.36 -6.07 -5.62
CA GLU A 102 -26.44 -5.54 -6.98
C GLU A 102 -26.99 -4.10 -7.03
N GLU A 103 -28.01 -3.79 -6.23
CA GLU A 103 -28.56 -2.44 -6.13
C GLU A 103 -27.55 -1.45 -5.52
N VAL A 104 -26.84 -1.86 -4.46
CA VAL A 104 -25.78 -1.04 -3.85
C VAL A 104 -24.65 -0.78 -4.83
N MET A 105 -24.24 -1.79 -5.60
CA MET A 105 -23.23 -1.64 -6.65
C MET A 105 -23.70 -0.74 -7.82
N ASP A 106 -24.97 -0.81 -8.23
CA ASP A 106 -25.52 0.08 -9.29
C ASP A 106 -25.58 1.54 -8.84
N GLU A 107 -25.93 1.79 -7.58
CA GLU A 107 -25.97 3.13 -6.98
C GLU A 107 -24.56 3.73 -6.87
N LEU A 108 -23.60 2.98 -6.34
CA LEU A 108 -22.21 3.43 -6.24
C LEU A 108 -21.62 3.71 -7.64
N ALA A 109 -21.89 2.85 -8.61
CA ALA A 109 -21.48 3.09 -9.99
C ALA A 109 -22.15 4.35 -10.59
N ALA A 110 -23.39 4.66 -10.22
CA ALA A 110 -24.07 5.89 -10.65
C ALA A 110 -23.43 7.14 -10.04
N GLU A 111 -23.10 7.11 -8.74
CA GLU A 111 -22.41 8.20 -8.05
C GLU A 111 -21.02 8.45 -8.65
N LEU A 112 -20.27 7.38 -8.95
CA LEU A 112 -18.96 7.50 -9.60
C LEU A 112 -19.06 8.11 -11.00
N ILE A 113 -20.10 7.76 -11.77
CA ILE A 113 -20.34 8.39 -13.08
C ILE A 113 -20.57 9.89 -12.92
N ASP A 114 -21.37 10.30 -11.92
CA ASP A 114 -21.71 11.71 -11.69
C ASP A 114 -20.51 12.53 -11.18
N GLN A 115 -19.63 11.91 -10.40
CA GLN A 115 -18.38 12.52 -9.93
C GLN A 115 -17.28 12.53 -10.99
N THR A 116 -17.34 11.67 -12.01
CA THR A 116 -16.31 11.57 -13.04
C THR A 116 -16.36 12.80 -13.95
N PRO A 117 -15.33 13.67 -13.96
CA PRO A 117 -15.30 14.83 -14.83
C PRO A 117 -15.15 14.40 -16.30
N LYS A 118 -15.55 15.30 -17.22
CA LYS A 118 -15.30 15.09 -18.65
C LYS A 118 -13.79 15.06 -18.92
N GLN A 119 -13.40 14.30 -19.94
CA GLN A 119 -12.01 14.27 -20.43
C GLN A 119 -11.53 15.69 -20.75
N PHE A 120 -10.27 15.96 -20.41
CA PHE A 120 -9.60 17.20 -20.76
C PHE A 120 -9.44 17.29 -22.28
N ASP A 121 -9.66 18.48 -22.83
CA ASP A 121 -9.28 18.79 -24.20
C ASP A 121 -7.76 18.94 -24.26
N LEU A 122 -7.08 17.93 -24.79
CA LEU A 122 -5.61 17.90 -24.86
C LEU A 122 -5.07 18.95 -25.83
N ASP A 123 -5.82 19.33 -26.87
CA ASP A 123 -5.40 20.33 -27.84
C ASP A 123 -5.42 21.73 -27.19
N ALA A 124 -6.50 22.06 -26.47
CA ALA A 124 -6.57 23.28 -25.66
C ALA A 124 -5.56 23.30 -24.51
N PHE A 125 -5.19 22.12 -23.98
CA PHE A 125 -4.15 21.98 -22.96
C PHE A 125 -2.76 22.24 -23.53
N ASP A 126 -2.52 21.81 -24.77
CA ASP A 126 -1.28 22.04 -25.51
C ASP A 126 -1.07 23.52 -25.83
N ASP A 127 -2.13 24.23 -26.21
CA ASP A 127 -2.13 25.67 -26.45
C ASP A 127 -1.84 26.48 -25.17
N LYS A 128 -2.38 26.03 -24.04
CA LYS A 128 -2.26 26.73 -22.74
C LYS A 128 -0.94 26.47 -22.03
N PHE A 129 -0.34 25.30 -22.25
CA PHE A 129 0.93 24.90 -21.63
C PHE A 129 1.93 24.47 -22.70
N PRO A 130 2.48 25.37 -23.52
CA PRO A 130 3.40 24.98 -24.59
C PRO A 130 4.65 24.30 -24.04
N THR A 131 5.16 23.36 -24.83
CA THR A 131 6.35 22.56 -24.49
C THR A 131 7.61 23.40 -24.72
N MET A 132 7.99 24.19 -23.72
CA MET A 132 9.18 25.04 -23.77
C MET A 132 10.36 24.36 -23.07
N TYR A 133 11.57 24.53 -23.61
CA TYR A 133 12.77 23.97 -22.98
C TYR A 133 13.06 24.61 -21.62
N GLU A 134 12.69 25.89 -21.43
CA GLU A 134 12.86 26.58 -20.15
C GLU A 134 11.86 26.13 -19.05
N GLU A 135 10.72 25.54 -19.43
CA GLU A 135 9.66 25.13 -18.50
C GLU A 135 9.39 23.62 -18.59
N SER A 136 10.31 22.83 -18.03
CA SER A 136 10.21 21.36 -17.95
C SER A 136 9.02 20.83 -17.12
N ARG A 137 8.27 21.70 -16.44
CA ARG A 137 7.04 21.32 -15.75
C ARG A 137 5.90 21.06 -16.73
N ASN A 138 5.82 21.81 -17.84
CA ASN A 138 4.70 21.74 -18.77
C ASN A 138 4.67 20.39 -19.51
N THR A 139 5.83 19.78 -19.77
CA THR A 139 5.93 18.41 -20.32
C THR A 139 5.32 17.36 -19.39
N VAL A 140 5.60 17.44 -18.08
CA VAL A 140 5.05 16.49 -17.10
C VAL A 140 3.54 16.67 -16.96
N VAL A 141 3.05 17.91 -16.86
CA VAL A 141 1.60 18.16 -16.74
C VAL A 141 0.84 17.62 -17.95
N LYS A 142 1.39 17.75 -19.18
CA LYS A 142 0.80 17.14 -20.37
C LYS A 142 0.75 15.62 -20.29
N GLN A 143 1.83 14.99 -19.87
CA GLN A 143 1.89 13.53 -19.74
C GLN A 143 0.88 13.04 -18.70
N GLU A 144 0.81 13.68 -17.54
CA GLU A 144 -0.15 13.35 -16.49
C GLU A 144 -1.59 13.62 -16.94
N ALA A 145 -1.88 14.71 -17.65
CA ALA A 145 -3.19 14.97 -18.24
C ALA A 145 -3.59 13.89 -19.27
N ALA A 146 -2.65 13.45 -20.11
CA ALA A 146 -2.88 12.37 -21.07
C ALA A 146 -3.13 11.02 -20.38
N LYS A 147 -2.40 10.70 -19.31
CA LYS A 147 -2.65 9.49 -18.51
C LYS A 147 -4.00 9.55 -17.80
N TYR A 148 -4.33 10.67 -17.18
CA TYR A 148 -5.62 10.87 -16.51
C TYR A 148 -6.79 10.74 -17.50
N ASN A 149 -6.66 11.28 -18.72
CA ASN A 149 -7.67 11.13 -19.77
C ASN A 149 -7.91 9.68 -20.19
N ARG A 150 -6.88 8.81 -20.16
CA ARG A 150 -7.04 7.38 -20.43
C ARG A 150 -7.90 6.73 -19.35
N LEU A 151 -7.63 7.05 -18.08
CA LEU A 151 -8.45 6.57 -16.96
C LEU A 151 -9.89 7.08 -17.04
N LEU A 152 -10.09 8.38 -17.29
CA LEU A 152 -11.44 8.94 -17.48
C LEU A 152 -12.20 8.28 -18.64
N GLY A 153 -11.51 7.99 -19.74
CA GLY A 153 -12.10 7.28 -20.88
C GLY A 153 -12.50 5.85 -20.54
N LEU A 154 -11.66 5.14 -19.78
CA LEU A 154 -11.97 3.81 -19.29
C LEU A 154 -13.21 3.83 -18.38
N LEU A 155 -13.24 4.74 -17.40
CA LEU A 155 -14.36 4.90 -16.47
C LEU A 155 -15.67 5.24 -17.19
N ALA A 156 -15.61 6.15 -18.17
CA ALA A 156 -16.77 6.57 -18.96
C ALA A 156 -17.40 5.41 -19.76
N VAL A 157 -16.62 4.38 -20.10
CA VAL A 157 -17.11 3.19 -20.81
C VAL A 157 -17.47 2.06 -19.84
N GLN A 158 -16.59 1.76 -18.88
CA GLN A 158 -16.77 0.61 -17.98
C GLN A 158 -17.90 0.80 -16.97
N LEU A 159 -18.07 1.99 -16.37
CA LEU A 159 -19.11 2.20 -15.35
C LEU A 159 -20.53 2.03 -15.93
N PRO A 160 -20.90 2.64 -17.09
CA PRO A 160 -22.20 2.39 -17.70
C PRO A 160 -22.38 0.94 -18.18
N LEU A 161 -21.31 0.30 -18.66
CA LEU A 161 -21.35 -1.10 -19.08
C LEU A 161 -21.60 -2.04 -17.89
N PHE A 162 -20.93 -1.80 -16.77
CA PHE A 162 -21.12 -2.52 -15.51
C PHE A 162 -22.57 -2.40 -15.03
N ARG A 163 -23.13 -1.19 -14.98
CA ARG A 163 -24.55 -0.97 -14.59
C ARG A 163 -25.53 -1.75 -15.47
N ARG A 164 -25.25 -1.86 -16.77
CA ARG A 164 -26.06 -2.67 -17.70
C ARG A 164 -25.88 -4.17 -17.45
N ALA A 165 -24.67 -4.63 -17.14
CA ALA A 165 -24.39 -6.02 -16.81
C ALA A 165 -25.08 -6.45 -15.51
N VAL A 166 -25.05 -5.60 -14.47
CA VAL A 166 -25.78 -5.80 -13.20
C VAL A 166 -27.29 -5.96 -13.44
N LYS A 167 -27.86 -5.21 -14.39
CA LYS A 167 -29.29 -5.31 -14.79
C LYS A 167 -29.59 -6.48 -15.74
N GLY A 168 -28.60 -7.31 -16.06
CA GLY A 168 -28.75 -8.44 -17.00
C GLY A 168 -28.93 -8.02 -18.47
N LEU A 169 -28.64 -6.76 -18.82
CA LEU A 169 -28.74 -6.26 -20.20
C LEU A 169 -27.50 -6.57 -21.04
N VAL A 170 -26.39 -6.92 -20.39
CA VAL A 170 -25.10 -7.27 -21.00
C VAL A 170 -24.51 -8.45 -20.22
N VAL A 171 -23.73 -9.30 -20.89
CA VAL A 171 -23.02 -10.41 -20.24
C VAL A 171 -21.96 -9.86 -19.29
N MET A 172 -21.93 -10.37 -18.06
CA MET A 172 -20.89 -10.09 -17.10
C MET A 172 -19.58 -10.75 -17.56
N THR A 173 -18.60 -9.93 -17.93
CA THR A 173 -17.24 -10.40 -18.27
C THR A 173 -16.38 -10.41 -17.01
N GLU A 174 -15.26 -11.15 -17.03
CA GLU A 174 -14.30 -11.19 -15.92
C GLU A 174 -13.82 -9.79 -15.50
N GLU A 175 -13.61 -8.88 -16.46
CA GLU A 175 -13.26 -7.49 -16.19
C GLU A 175 -14.36 -6.75 -15.40
N LEU A 176 -15.64 -6.97 -15.74
CA LEU A 176 -16.77 -6.35 -15.04
C LEU A 176 -17.01 -7.00 -13.67
N GLU A 177 -16.73 -8.29 -13.51
CA GLU A 177 -16.74 -8.94 -12.20
C GLU A 177 -15.69 -8.36 -11.27
N ASN A 178 -14.48 -8.10 -11.77
CA ASN A 178 -13.41 -7.48 -10.99
C ASN A 178 -13.76 -6.05 -10.57
N VAL A 179 -14.39 -5.27 -11.46
CA VAL A 179 -14.95 -3.95 -11.12
C VAL A 179 -16.03 -4.09 -10.04
N GLY A 180 -16.96 -5.04 -10.18
CA GLY A 180 -18.02 -5.28 -9.21
C GLY A 180 -17.49 -5.67 -7.82
N LYS A 181 -16.50 -6.57 -7.76
CA LYS A 181 -15.81 -6.94 -6.52
C LYS A 181 -15.14 -5.74 -5.86
N GLY A 182 -14.44 -4.92 -6.65
CA GLY A 182 -13.82 -3.68 -6.15
C GLY A 182 -14.85 -2.72 -5.58
N LEU A 183 -15.93 -2.45 -6.30
CA LEU A 183 -17.02 -1.58 -5.85
C LEU A 183 -17.71 -2.11 -4.59
N PHE A 184 -17.98 -3.40 -4.52
CA PHE A 184 -18.59 -4.03 -3.35
C PHE A 184 -17.69 -3.96 -2.10
N MET A 185 -16.39 -4.16 -2.29
CA MET A 185 -15.39 -4.13 -1.21
C MET A 185 -14.85 -2.71 -0.90
N ASN A 186 -15.36 -1.66 -1.57
CA ASN A 186 -14.81 -0.30 -1.50
C ASN A 186 -13.30 -0.22 -1.83
N LEU A 187 -12.83 -1.05 -2.76
CA LEU A 187 -11.46 -1.07 -3.25
C LEU A 187 -11.39 -0.54 -4.68
N VAL A 188 -10.21 -0.05 -5.07
CA VAL A 188 -9.94 0.36 -6.45
C VAL A 188 -9.82 -0.90 -7.31
N PRO A 189 -10.61 -1.06 -8.39
CA PRO A 189 -10.46 -2.17 -9.31
C PRO A 189 -9.04 -2.23 -9.89
N GLU A 190 -8.45 -3.44 -9.93
CA GLU A 190 -7.08 -3.65 -10.40
C GLU A 190 -6.84 -3.11 -11.81
N GLY A 191 -7.84 -3.23 -12.69
CA GLY A 191 -7.80 -2.71 -14.06
C GLY A 191 -7.69 -1.18 -14.15
N TRP A 192 -7.99 -0.44 -13.08
CA TRP A 192 -7.88 1.03 -13.06
C TRP A 192 -6.51 1.49 -12.53
N ALA A 193 -5.91 0.72 -11.61
CA ALA A 193 -4.64 1.06 -10.96
C ALA A 193 -3.45 1.13 -11.95
N GLY A 194 -3.50 0.37 -13.05
CA GLY A 194 -2.42 0.31 -14.04
C GLY A 194 -2.56 1.27 -15.24
N VAL A 195 -3.62 2.06 -15.31
CA VAL A 195 -3.94 2.90 -16.49
C VAL A 195 -3.49 4.37 -16.30
N GLY A 196 -3.27 4.78 -15.05
CA GLY A 196 -2.78 6.10 -14.66
C GLY A 196 -1.27 6.27 -14.67
#